data_AF-A0A7J8E314-F1
#
_entry.id   AF-A0A7J8E314-F1
#
_cell.length_a   1.000
_cell.length_b   1.000
_cell.length_c   1.000
_cell.angle_alpha   90.00
_cell.angle_beta   90.00
_cell.angle_gamma   90.00
#
_symmetry.space_group_name_H-M   'P 1'
#
loop_
_entity.id
_entity.type
_entity.pdbx_description
1 polymer ?
#
loop_
_entity_poly.entity_id
_entity_poly.type
_entity_poly.pdbx_seq_one_letter_code
_entity_poly.pdbx_strand_id
1 'polypeptide(L)'
;MESKLLIGGRNIMDHTNEQQKMLELKRQEIAEQKRREREMQQEMLLRDEETMELRGTYTSLQQEVEVKTKKLKKLYAKLQAVKAEIQDQHDEYIRVRQDLEEAQNEQTRELKLKYLIIENFIPPEEKNKIMNRLFLDCEEEQWKFQPLVPAGV
;
A
#
# COMPACT_ATOMS: atom_id res chain seq x y z
N MET A 1 -96.03 34.15 -4.19
CA MET A 1 -96.94 33.14 -4.79
C MET A 1 -96.48 31.77 -4.34
N GLU A 2 -96.82 31.43 -3.11
CA GLU A 2 -96.59 30.15 -2.45
C GLU A 2 -97.82 29.25 -2.61
N SER A 3 -98.17 28.87 -3.83
CA SER A 3 -99.28 27.92 -4.06
C SER A 3 -99.20 27.29 -5.45
N LYS A 4 -98.06 26.63 -5.72
CA LYS A 4 -97.94 25.61 -6.78
C LYS A 4 -97.06 24.47 -6.27
N LEU A 5 -97.41 23.97 -5.10
CA LEU A 5 -96.96 22.68 -4.57
C LEU A 5 -98.17 21.75 -4.66
N LEU A 6 -97.96 20.49 -5.06
CA LEU A 6 -98.93 19.37 -5.08
C LEU A 6 -99.62 19.06 -6.42
N ILE A 7 -98.85 18.76 -7.48
CA ILE A 7 -99.27 17.74 -8.47
C ILE A 7 -98.04 16.89 -8.83
N GLY A 8 -98.01 15.63 -8.40
CA GLY A 8 -97.02 14.64 -8.85
C GLY A 8 -96.19 13.94 -7.75
N GLY A 9 -96.81 13.53 -6.63
CA GLY A 9 -96.14 12.86 -5.50
C GLY A 9 -95.70 11.40 -5.72
N ARG A 10 -95.23 11.02 -6.92
CA ARG A 10 -94.73 9.65 -7.18
C ARG A 10 -93.72 9.63 -8.35
N ASN A 11 -92.63 10.41 -8.24
CA ASN A 11 -91.45 10.31 -9.13
C ASN A 11 -90.25 11.17 -8.65
N ILE A 12 -90.52 12.33 -8.03
CA ILE A 12 -89.46 13.29 -7.63
C ILE A 12 -88.65 12.77 -6.44
N MET A 13 -89.31 12.16 -5.45
CA MET A 13 -88.62 11.60 -4.28
C MET A 13 -87.75 10.39 -4.67
N ASP A 14 -88.21 9.56 -5.61
CA ASP A 14 -87.47 8.40 -6.11
C ASP A 14 -86.22 8.83 -6.89
N HIS A 15 -86.36 9.81 -7.80
CA HIS A 15 -85.21 10.36 -8.54
C HIS A 15 -84.18 11.04 -7.61
N THR A 16 -84.64 11.74 -6.57
CA THR A 16 -83.76 12.37 -5.58
C THR A 16 -83.01 11.33 -4.73
N ASN A 17 -83.68 10.24 -4.36
CA ASN A 17 -83.08 9.13 -3.63
C ASN A 17 -82.05 8.37 -4.49
N GLU A 18 -82.34 8.15 -5.78
CA GLU A 18 -81.39 7.56 -6.74
C GLU A 18 -80.16 8.45 -6.94
N GLN A 19 -80.34 9.77 -7.08
CA GLN A 19 -79.23 10.72 -7.15
C GLN A 19 -78.38 10.72 -5.88
N GLN A 20 -79.00 10.66 -4.69
CA GLN A 20 -78.28 10.56 -3.41
C GLN A 20 -77.46 9.27 -3.32
N LYS A 21 -78.04 8.13 -3.71
CA LYS A 21 -77.34 6.84 -3.74
C LYS A 21 -76.16 6.85 -4.72
N MET A 22 -76.33 7.45 -5.89
CA MET A 22 -75.26 7.62 -6.88
C MET A 22 -74.13 8.54 -6.36
N LEU A 23 -74.47 9.63 -5.68
CA LEU A 23 -73.50 10.52 -5.05
C LEU A 23 -72.74 9.83 -3.92
N GLU A 24 -73.41 9.00 -3.12
CA GLU A 24 -72.77 8.23 -2.06
C GLU A 24 -71.79 7.18 -2.60
N LEU A 25 -72.19 6.45 -3.64
CA LEU A 25 -71.30 5.53 -4.37
C LEU A 25 -70.08 6.27 -4.94
N LYS A 26 -70.29 7.42 -5.59
CA LYS A 26 -69.18 8.24 -6.12
C LYS A 26 -68.26 8.75 -5.02
N ARG A 27 -68.79 9.12 -3.85
CA ARG A 27 -67.98 9.51 -2.69
C ARG A 27 -67.14 8.36 -2.16
N GLN A 28 -67.69 7.14 -2.12
CA GLN A 28 -66.95 5.94 -1.72
C GLN A 28 -65.83 5.61 -2.72
N GLU A 29 -66.12 5.66 -4.02
CA GLU A 29 -65.11 5.47 -5.08
C GLU A 29 -63.97 6.48 -4.97
N ILE A 30 -64.28 7.77 -4.79
CA ILE A 30 -63.27 8.83 -4.61
C ILE A 30 -62.45 8.60 -3.35
N ALA A 31 -63.09 8.21 -2.23
CA ALA A 31 -62.40 7.94 -0.98
C ALA A 31 -61.41 6.76 -1.13
N GLU A 32 -61.81 5.72 -1.85
CA GLU A 32 -60.94 4.57 -2.07
C GLU A 32 -59.80 4.87 -3.06
N GLN A 33 -60.06 5.64 -4.12
CA GLN A 33 -59.01 6.14 -5.01
C GLN A 33 -57.98 6.97 -4.23
N LYS A 34 -58.43 7.90 -3.38
CA LYS A 34 -57.56 8.69 -2.51
C LYS A 34 -56.79 7.86 -1.48
N ARG A 35 -57.31 6.69 -1.07
CA ARG A 35 -56.58 5.76 -0.20
C ARG A 35 -55.46 5.08 -0.97
N ARG A 36 -55.77 4.51 -2.15
CA ARG A 36 -54.80 3.86 -3.03
C ARG A 36 -53.69 4.80 -3.48
N GLU A 37 -54.04 6.04 -3.83
CA GLU A 37 -53.05 7.07 -4.21
C GLU A 37 -52.09 7.38 -3.05
N ARG A 38 -52.60 7.50 -1.82
CA ARG A 38 -51.76 7.71 -0.63
C ARG A 38 -50.86 6.51 -0.32
N GLU A 39 -51.38 5.30 -0.41
CA GLU A 39 -50.60 4.06 -0.24
C GLU A 39 -49.47 3.99 -1.27
N MET A 40 -49.77 4.28 -2.54
CA MET A 40 -48.78 4.30 -3.62
C MET A 40 -47.71 5.39 -3.43
N GLN A 41 -48.11 6.59 -2.98
CA GLN A 41 -47.16 7.66 -2.65
C GLN A 41 -46.25 7.28 -1.48
N GLN A 42 -46.79 6.64 -0.44
CA GLN A 42 -45.98 6.15 0.68
C GLN A 42 -44.98 5.07 0.25
N GLU A 43 -45.42 4.11 -0.56
CA GLU A 43 -44.53 3.07 -1.08
C GLU A 43 -43.42 3.66 -1.97
N MET A 44 -43.75 4.65 -2.81
CA MET A 44 -42.78 5.37 -3.64
C MET A 44 -41.72 6.06 -2.77
N LEU A 45 -42.14 6.78 -1.72
CA LEU A 45 -41.21 7.45 -0.81
C LEU A 45 -40.26 6.47 -0.10
N LEU A 46 -40.79 5.33 0.37
CA LEU A 46 -39.96 4.30 1.00
C LEU A 46 -38.94 3.70 0.03
N ARG A 47 -39.34 3.47 -1.22
CA ARG A 47 -38.44 2.96 -2.27
C ARG A 47 -37.36 3.97 -2.65
N ASP A 48 -37.70 5.25 -2.69
CA ASP A 48 -36.75 6.33 -2.95
C ASP A 48 -35.73 6.45 -1.80
N GLU A 49 -36.18 6.35 -0.54
CA GLU A 49 -35.31 6.34 0.64
C GLU A 49 -34.34 5.14 0.63
N GLU A 50 -34.86 3.92 0.43
CA GLU A 50 -34.05 2.70 0.31
C GLU A 50 -33.01 2.80 -0.82
N THR A 51 -33.41 3.36 -1.97
CA THR A 51 -32.51 3.57 -3.11
C THR A 51 -31.41 4.58 -2.79
N MET A 52 -31.74 5.65 -2.05
CA MET A 52 -30.78 6.67 -1.64
C MET A 52 -29.76 6.12 -0.64
N GLU A 53 -30.20 5.33 0.33
CA GLU A 53 -29.31 4.63 1.27
C GLU A 53 -28.37 3.65 0.54
N LEU A 54 -28.90 2.84 -0.37
CA LEU A 54 -28.11 1.91 -1.17
C LEU A 54 -27.05 2.65 -2.01
N ARG A 55 -27.41 3.78 -2.63
CA ARG A 55 -26.46 4.60 -3.37
C ARG A 55 -25.35 5.14 -2.46
N GLY A 56 -25.71 5.62 -1.27
CA GLY A 56 -24.75 6.12 -0.28
C GLY A 56 -23.74 5.05 0.15
N THR A 57 -24.23 3.85 0.49
CA THR A 57 -23.37 2.71 0.87
C THR A 57 -22.47 2.27 -0.29
N TYR A 58 -22.99 2.22 -1.51
CA TYR A 58 -22.20 1.89 -2.70
C TYR A 58 -21.08 2.90 -2.94
N THR A 59 -21.36 4.21 -2.86
CA THR A 59 -20.34 5.25 -3.00
C THR A 59 -19.25 5.13 -1.92
N SER A 60 -19.63 4.86 -0.66
CA SER A 60 -18.66 4.65 0.42
C SER A 60 -17.76 3.44 0.16
N LEU A 61 -18.34 2.32 -0.26
CA LEU A 61 -17.59 1.11 -0.60
C LEU A 61 -16.62 1.35 -1.76
N GLN A 62 -17.06 2.07 -2.80
CA GLN A 62 -16.21 2.42 -3.93
C GLN A 62 -15.00 3.26 -3.50
N GLN A 63 -15.21 4.28 -2.66
CA GLN A 63 -14.12 5.10 -2.12
C GLN A 63 -13.13 4.25 -1.30
N GLU A 64 -13.62 3.32 -0.49
CA GLU A 64 -12.77 2.43 0.30
C GLU A 64 -11.92 1.53 -0.61
N VAL A 65 -12.51 0.96 -1.67
CA VAL A 65 -11.79 0.15 -2.66
C VAL A 65 -10.70 0.97 -3.35
N GLU A 66 -11.00 2.21 -3.74
CA GLU A 66 -10.03 3.11 -4.38
C GLU A 66 -8.84 3.43 -3.45
N VAL A 67 -9.11 3.79 -2.20
CA VAL A 67 -8.08 4.09 -1.20
C VAL A 67 -7.22 2.86 -0.92
N LYS A 68 -7.84 1.69 -0.70
CA LYS A 68 -7.12 0.44 -0.47
C LYS A 68 -6.27 0.03 -1.68
N THR A 69 -6.82 0.16 -2.89
CA THR A 69 -6.09 -0.13 -4.14
C THR A 69 -4.88 0.79 -4.30
N LYS A 70 -5.03 2.08 -4.02
CA LYS A 70 -3.91 3.04 -4.05
C LYS A 70 -2.84 2.70 -3.02
N LYS A 71 -3.24 2.30 -1.80
CA LYS A 71 -2.31 1.87 -0.75
C LYS A 71 -1.57 0.59 -1.15
N LEU A 72 -2.28 -0.38 -1.71
CA LEU A 72 -1.69 -1.64 -2.19
C LEU A 72 -0.66 -1.40 -3.29
N LYS A 73 -0.98 -0.58 -4.29
CA LYS A 73 -0.03 -0.21 -5.36
C LYS A 73 1.24 0.43 -4.80
N LYS A 74 1.12 1.33 -3.82
CA LYS A 74 2.28 1.95 -3.15
C LYS A 74 3.14 0.93 -2.41
N LEU A 75 2.52 0.03 -1.63
CA LEU A 75 3.24 -1.02 -0.91
C LEU A 75 3.93 -1.99 -1.86
N TYR A 76 3.27 -2.35 -2.95
CA TYR A 76 3.84 -3.20 -3.98
C TYR A 76 5.06 -2.54 -4.64
N ALA A 77 4.97 -1.26 -5.00
CA ALA A 77 6.11 -0.53 -5.56
C ALA A 77 7.31 -0.49 -4.58
N LYS A 78 7.06 -0.24 -3.28
CA LYS A 78 8.10 -0.31 -2.24
C LYS A 78 8.72 -1.70 -2.13
N LEU A 79 7.90 -2.75 -2.18
CA LEU A 79 8.38 -4.13 -2.15
C LEU A 79 9.30 -4.43 -3.35
N GLN A 80 8.91 -4.01 -4.56
CA GLN A 80 9.74 -4.20 -5.74
C GLN A 80 11.06 -3.43 -5.65
N ALA A 81 11.04 -2.20 -5.14
CA ALA A 81 12.25 -1.42 -4.92
C ALA A 81 13.22 -2.12 -3.96
N VAL A 82 12.74 -2.59 -2.81
CA VAL A 82 13.57 -3.33 -1.84
C VAL A 82 14.09 -4.64 -2.42
N LYS A 83 13.30 -5.36 -3.22
CA LYS A 83 13.76 -6.57 -3.91
C LYS A 83 14.90 -6.28 -4.89
N ALA A 84 14.80 -5.19 -5.66
CA ALA A 84 15.86 -4.77 -6.57
C ALA A 84 17.13 -4.40 -5.78
N GLU A 85 17.00 -3.63 -4.70
CA GLU A 85 18.13 -3.26 -3.84
C GLU A 85 18.85 -4.48 -3.24
N ILE A 86 18.10 -5.49 -2.79
CA ILE A 86 18.67 -6.75 -2.30
C ILE A 86 19.47 -7.46 -3.41
N GLN A 87 18.95 -7.49 -4.63
CA GLN A 87 19.64 -8.10 -5.76
C GLN A 87 20.93 -7.35 -6.09
N ASP A 88 20.86 -6.01 -6.17
CA ASP A 88 22.01 -5.15 -6.46
C ASP A 88 23.10 -5.32 -5.39
N GLN A 89 22.71 -5.37 -4.11
CA GLN A 89 23.64 -5.63 -3.00
C GLN A 89 24.26 -7.02 -3.06
N HIS A 90 23.49 -8.04 -3.45
CA HIS A 90 24.01 -9.40 -3.59
C HIS A 90 25.05 -9.49 -4.72
N ASP A 91 24.76 -8.87 -5.86
CA ASP A 91 25.66 -8.86 -7.00
C ASP A 91 26.95 -8.08 -6.68
N GLU A 92 26.84 -6.98 -5.94
CA GLU A 92 27.99 -6.23 -5.44
C GLU A 92 28.82 -7.03 -4.44
N TYR A 93 28.17 -7.71 -3.50
CA TYR A 93 28.86 -8.58 -2.55
C TYR A 93 29.66 -9.67 -3.26
N ILE A 94 29.10 -10.30 -4.31
CA ILE A 94 29.81 -11.31 -5.10
C ILE A 94 31.05 -10.70 -5.77
N ARG A 95 30.91 -9.54 -6.41
CA ARG A 95 32.04 -8.85 -7.07
C ARG A 95 33.15 -8.52 -6.08
N VAL A 96 32.82 -7.83 -5.00
CA VAL A 96 33.80 -7.45 -3.97
C VAL A 96 34.49 -8.67 -3.37
N ARG A 97 33.75 -9.77 -3.12
CA ARG A 97 34.34 -11.00 -2.62
C ARG A 97 35.34 -11.59 -3.61
N GLN A 98 35.03 -11.59 -4.90
CA GLN A 98 35.94 -12.07 -5.95
C GLN A 98 37.20 -11.21 -6.03
N ASP A 99 37.04 -9.88 -6.03
CA ASP A 99 38.19 -8.94 -6.06
C ASP A 99 39.10 -9.13 -4.84
N LEU A 100 38.52 -9.32 -3.65
CA LEU A 100 39.28 -9.59 -2.42
C LEU A 100 40.02 -10.94 -2.48
N GLU A 101 39.38 -11.99 -3.03
CA GLU A 101 39.99 -13.30 -3.21
C GLU A 101 41.17 -13.23 -4.20
N GLU A 102 41.02 -12.50 -5.29
CA GLU A 102 42.11 -12.26 -6.26
C GLU A 102 43.27 -11.49 -5.62
N ALA A 103 42.99 -10.42 -4.88
CA ALA A 103 44.00 -9.65 -4.17
C ALA A 103 44.74 -10.51 -3.12
N GLN A 104 44.02 -11.33 -2.36
CA GLN A 104 44.60 -12.26 -1.40
C GLN A 104 45.52 -13.27 -2.09
N ASN A 105 45.09 -13.83 -3.22
CA ASN A 105 45.87 -14.81 -3.97
C ASN A 105 47.17 -14.19 -4.51
N GLU A 106 47.11 -12.97 -5.04
CA GLU A 106 48.30 -12.26 -5.53
C GLU A 106 49.27 -11.93 -4.39
N GLN A 107 48.78 -11.38 -3.29
CA GLN A 107 49.60 -11.11 -2.10
C GLN A 107 50.25 -12.40 -1.54
N THR A 108 49.50 -13.50 -1.51
CA THR A 108 50.01 -14.80 -1.07
C THR A 108 51.11 -15.31 -2.01
N ARG A 109 50.92 -15.14 -3.33
CA ARG A 109 51.92 -15.52 -4.33
C ARG A 109 53.20 -14.69 -4.19
N GLU A 110 53.08 -13.37 -4.04
CA GLU A 110 54.22 -12.47 -3.86
C GLU A 110 54.97 -12.80 -2.57
N LEU A 111 54.24 -13.05 -1.47
CA LEU A 111 54.83 -13.43 -0.19
C LEU A 111 55.60 -14.76 -0.30
N LYS A 112 55.00 -15.79 -0.91
CA LYS A 112 55.67 -17.07 -1.16
C LYS A 112 56.94 -16.90 -2.00
N LEU A 113 56.90 -16.06 -3.02
CA LEU A 113 58.07 -15.75 -3.84
C LEU A 113 59.18 -15.09 -3.01
N LYS A 114 58.83 -14.08 -2.19
CA LYS A 114 59.78 -13.40 -1.29
C LYS A 114 60.42 -14.39 -0.31
N TYR A 115 59.63 -15.27 0.31
CA TYR A 115 60.16 -16.31 1.19
C TYR A 115 61.10 -17.27 0.45
N LEU A 116 60.73 -17.72 -0.75
CA LEU A 116 61.56 -18.60 -1.55
C LEU A 116 62.91 -17.95 -1.89
N ILE A 117 62.92 -16.66 -2.24
CA ILE A 117 64.15 -15.90 -2.47
C ILE A 117 65.00 -15.84 -1.20
N ILE A 118 64.40 -15.49 -0.06
CA ILE A 118 65.11 -15.42 1.22
C ILE A 118 65.73 -16.78 1.57
N GLU A 119 64.98 -17.87 1.44
CA GLU A 119 65.43 -19.21 1.82
C GLU A 119 66.53 -19.76 0.90
N ASN A 120 66.48 -19.46 -0.40
CA ASN A 120 67.43 -20.02 -1.36
C ASN A 120 68.66 -19.12 -1.59
N PHE A 121 68.57 -17.81 -1.37
CA PHE A 121 69.61 -16.86 -1.77
C PHE A 121 70.22 -16.04 -0.62
N ILE A 122 69.67 -16.10 0.60
CA ILE A 122 70.23 -15.37 1.75
C ILE A 122 70.83 -16.37 2.75
N PRO A 123 72.14 -16.29 3.03
CA PRO A 123 72.77 -17.10 4.07
C PRO A 123 72.08 -16.92 5.44
N PRO A 124 71.87 -18.00 6.22
CA PRO A 124 71.20 -17.92 7.52
C PRO A 124 71.82 -16.89 8.47
N GLU A 125 73.13 -16.70 8.41
CA GLU A 125 73.86 -15.74 9.25
C GLU A 125 73.47 -14.30 8.93
N GLU A 126 73.37 -13.95 7.65
CA GLU A 126 72.96 -12.62 7.20
C GLU A 126 71.48 -12.35 7.49
N LYS A 127 70.61 -13.35 7.28
CA LYS A 127 69.20 -13.27 7.68
C LYS A 127 69.07 -12.97 9.18
N ASN A 128 69.83 -13.68 10.03
CA ASN A 128 69.78 -13.48 11.47
C ASN A 128 70.28 -12.10 11.89
N LYS A 129 71.34 -11.58 11.26
CA LYS A 129 71.84 -10.20 11.50
C LYS A 129 70.77 -9.16 11.21
N ILE A 130 70.00 -9.33 10.12
CA ILE A 130 68.90 -8.46 9.73
C ILE A 130 67.76 -8.55 10.76
N MET A 131 67.28 -9.77 11.05
CA MET A 131 66.13 -9.99 11.94
C MET A 131 66.36 -9.46 13.36
N ASN A 132 67.58 -9.59 13.90
CA ASN A 132 67.91 -9.13 15.26
C ASN A 132 67.92 -7.60 15.41
N ARG A 133 68.02 -6.86 14.30
CA ARG A 133 68.10 -5.40 14.30
C ARG A 133 66.83 -4.75 13.76
N LEU A 134 65.93 -5.53 13.16
CA LEU A 134 64.74 -5.02 12.52
C LEU A 134 63.68 -4.71 13.57
N PHE A 135 63.14 -3.50 13.57
CA PHE A 135 62.00 -3.11 14.40
C PHE A 135 61.00 -2.29 13.58
N LEU A 136 59.72 -2.35 13.96
CA LEU A 136 58.69 -1.53 13.34
C LEU A 136 58.63 -0.19 14.05
N ASP A 137 58.83 0.89 13.31
CA ASP A 137 58.53 2.24 13.77
C ASP A 137 57.03 2.50 13.55
N CYS A 138 56.26 2.52 14.65
CA CYS A 138 54.82 2.69 14.61
C CYS A 138 54.38 4.11 14.23
N GLU A 139 55.22 5.13 14.44
CA GLU A 139 54.88 6.52 14.08
C GLU A 139 54.96 6.72 12.57
N GLU A 140 55.98 6.13 11.95
CA GLU A 140 56.24 6.25 10.50
C GLU A 140 55.66 5.06 9.69
N GLU A 141 55.08 4.07 10.37
CA GLU A 141 54.59 2.79 9.81
C GLU A 141 55.63 2.08 8.90
N GLN A 142 56.91 2.15 9.29
CA GLN A 142 58.03 1.64 8.48
C GLN A 142 58.96 0.73 9.29
N TRP A 143 59.46 -0.32 8.63
CA TRP A 143 60.51 -1.16 9.17
C TRP A 143 61.85 -0.42 9.16
N LYS A 144 62.50 -0.30 10.31
CA LYS A 144 63.80 0.35 10.49
C LYS A 144 64.82 -0.60 11.12
N PHE A 145 66.10 -0.27 10.96
CA PHE A 145 67.20 -1.00 11.59
C PHE A 145 67.70 -0.28 12.82
N GLN A 146 67.94 -1.05 13.89
CA GLN A 146 68.62 -0.54 15.07
C GLN A 146 70.03 -0.05 14.67
N PRO A 147 70.43 1.17 15.07
CA PRO A 147 71.75 1.70 14.79
C PRO A 147 72.86 0.78 15.33
N LEU A 148 73.95 0.60 14.58
CA LEU A 148 75.10 -0.20 15.02
C LEU A 148 75.91 0.48 16.13
N VAL A 149 75.77 1.80 16.25
CA VAL A 149 76.46 2.63 17.23
C VAL A 149 75.39 3.46 17.93
N PRO A 150 75.39 3.55 19.28
CA PRO A 150 74.52 4.49 19.98
C PRO A 150 74.76 5.90 19.43
N ALA A 151 73.69 6.61 19.10
CA ALA A 151 73.81 8.00 18.69
C ALA A 151 74.28 8.85 19.90
N GLY A 152 75.58 9.09 19.99
CA GLY A 152 76.20 10.04 20.93
C GLY A 152 77.10 9.41 22.00
N VAL A 153 78.40 9.68 21.88
CA VAL A 153 79.30 9.99 23.01
C VAL A 153 79.60 11.48 22.92
#